data_AF-A0A0Q0HEM3-F1
#
_entry.id   AF-A0A0Q0HEM3-F1
#
_cell.length_a   1.000
_cell.length_b   1.000
_cell.length_c   1.000
_cell.angle_alpha   90.00
_cell.angle_beta   90.00
_cell.angle_gamma   90.00
#
_symmetry.space_group_name_H-M   'P 1'
#
loop_
_entity.id
_entity.type
_entity.pdbx_description
1 polymer ?
#
loop_
_entity_poly.entity_id
_entity_poly.type
_entity_poly.pdbx_seq_one_letter_code
_entity_poly.pdbx_strand_id
1 'polypeptide(L)'
;MESVLTADGTQSIFSGLLIGLISAYIFYVFIDFLPRTRKERETMEVLNSLIAATLDSYSRCRIYGHETALPHVDKSVLQKDWLEDARAIFKKNNSKYLPLLFAMQTSYTRLEDFRHVLPLAVSLSPMHTMQWLVVIDKIRLLAENYGENPKVEIDKQHLVDKNTEDNPILEYKSTLNLRMLEVVEESIKWLYPNKNG
;
A
#
# COMPACT_ATOMS: atom_id res chain seq x y z
N MET A 1 34.36 8.77 -62.56
CA MET A 1 34.44 9.88 -61.58
C MET A 1 33.16 9.89 -60.74
N GLU A 2 32.79 8.74 -60.18
CA GLU A 2 31.51 8.53 -59.46
C GLU A 2 31.71 7.85 -58.08
N SER A 3 32.91 7.36 -57.78
CA SER A 3 33.19 6.62 -56.54
C SER A 3 33.61 7.51 -55.35
N VAL A 4 33.90 8.79 -55.58
CA VAL A 4 34.41 9.71 -54.55
C VAL A 4 33.28 10.47 -53.85
N LEU A 5 32.11 10.60 -54.48
CA LEU A 5 30.98 11.36 -53.93
C LEU A 5 30.00 10.52 -53.10
N THR A 6 30.10 9.19 -53.18
CA THR A 6 29.14 8.28 -52.55
C THR A 6 29.65 7.61 -51.29
N ALA A 7 30.95 7.32 -51.16
CA ALA A 7 31.47 6.62 -49.97
C ALA A 7 31.64 7.57 -48.76
N ASP A 8 32.41 8.65 -48.91
CA ASP A 8 32.73 9.54 -47.78
C ASP A 8 31.53 10.37 -47.31
N GLY A 9 30.71 10.84 -48.25
CA GLY A 9 29.50 11.61 -47.95
C GLY A 9 28.45 10.78 -47.21
N THR A 10 28.20 9.54 -47.65
CA THR A 10 27.25 8.65 -46.97
C THR A 10 27.77 8.19 -45.61
N GLN A 11 29.07 7.94 -45.47
CA GLN A 11 29.68 7.58 -44.20
C GLN A 11 29.59 8.71 -43.16
N SER A 12 29.78 9.97 -43.59
CA SER A 12 29.60 11.14 -42.74
C SER A 12 28.15 11.30 -42.27
N ILE A 13 27.19 11.16 -43.19
CA ILE A 13 25.76 11.23 -42.87
C ILE A 13 25.36 10.10 -41.92
N PHE A 14 25.78 8.85 -42.18
CA PHE A 14 25.51 7.72 -41.30
C PHE A 14 26.11 7.91 -39.91
N SER A 15 27.36 8.40 -39.84
CA SER A 15 28.01 8.70 -38.56
C SER A 15 27.26 9.79 -37.80
N GLY A 16 26.81 10.85 -38.48
CA GLY A 16 25.99 11.91 -37.89
C GLY A 16 24.63 11.40 -37.38
N LEU A 17 23.96 10.54 -38.14
CA LEU A 17 22.69 9.91 -37.73
C LEU A 17 22.89 8.98 -36.53
N LEU A 18 23.97 8.19 -36.51
CA LEU A 18 24.27 7.27 -35.42
C LEU A 18 24.61 8.04 -34.13
N ILE A 19 25.40 9.11 -34.23
CA ILE A 19 25.68 10.03 -33.11
C ILE A 19 24.40 10.71 -32.64
N GLY A 20 23.54 11.15 -33.57
CA GLY A 20 22.24 11.75 -33.24
C GLY A 20 21.33 10.77 -32.50
N LEU A 21 21.27 9.51 -32.94
CA LEU A 21 20.49 8.45 -32.30
C LEU A 21 21.04 8.09 -30.91
N ILE A 22 22.35 7.94 -30.77
CA ILE A 22 23.01 7.72 -29.48
C ILE A 22 22.72 8.90 -28.53
N SER A 23 22.84 10.13 -29.02
CA SER A 23 22.58 11.34 -28.23
C SER A 23 21.13 11.40 -27.78
N ALA A 24 20.17 11.16 -28.69
CA ALA A 24 18.75 11.13 -28.38
C ALA A 24 18.42 10.06 -27.32
N TYR A 25 19.04 8.88 -27.41
CA TYR A 25 18.87 7.82 -26.42
C TYR A 25 19.43 8.20 -25.05
N ILE A 26 20.63 8.80 -25.01
CA ILE A 26 21.22 9.31 -23.77
C ILE A 26 20.30 10.37 -23.15
N PHE A 27 19.83 11.33 -23.94
CA PHE A 27 18.91 12.36 -23.45
C PHE A 27 17.61 11.76 -22.92
N TYR A 28 17.00 10.80 -23.62
CA TYR A 28 15.82 10.08 -23.15
C TYR A 28 16.08 9.42 -21.78
N VAL A 29 17.21 8.73 -21.63
CA VAL A 29 17.54 8.04 -20.38
C VAL A 29 17.69 9.01 -19.21
N PHE A 30 18.45 10.10 -19.39
CA PHE A 30 18.76 11.03 -18.30
C PHE A 30 17.66 12.04 -17.99
N ILE A 31 16.91 12.48 -19.00
CA ILE A 31 15.91 13.55 -18.85
C ILE A 31 14.51 12.97 -18.55
N ASP A 32 14.19 11.80 -19.10
CA ASP A 32 12.84 11.23 -18.98
C ASP A 32 12.83 9.95 -18.12
N PHE A 33 13.52 8.89 -18.58
CA PHE A 33 13.41 7.56 -17.99
C PHE A 33 13.86 7.49 -16.51
N LEU A 34 15.06 7.99 -16.19
CA LEU A 34 15.58 7.96 -14.82
C LEU A 34 14.74 8.83 -13.86
N PRO A 35 14.44 10.11 -14.16
CA PRO A 35 13.59 10.92 -13.30
C PRO A 35 12.20 10.32 -13.09
N ARG A 36 11.59 9.77 -14.15
CA ARG A 36 10.29 9.11 -14.07
C ARG A 36 10.33 7.89 -13.15
N THR A 37 11.30 7.01 -13.33
CA THR A 37 11.45 5.80 -12.49
C THR A 37 11.66 6.16 -11.02
N ARG A 38 12.47 7.20 -10.76
CA ARG A 38 12.69 7.71 -9.39
C ARG A 38 11.39 8.24 -8.78
N LYS A 39 10.64 9.05 -9.52
CA LYS A 39 9.34 9.59 -9.08
C LYS A 39 8.32 8.48 -8.81
N GLU A 40 8.23 7.48 -9.67
CA GLU A 40 7.34 6.33 -9.48
C GLU A 40 7.70 5.57 -8.18
N ARG A 41 9.00 5.34 -7.92
CA ARG A 41 9.47 4.71 -6.69
C ARG A 41 9.14 5.53 -5.44
N GLU A 42 9.44 6.82 -5.44
CA GLU A 42 9.16 7.72 -4.31
C GLU A 42 7.64 7.83 -4.06
N THR A 43 6.84 7.85 -5.13
CA THR A 43 5.38 7.84 -5.04
C THR A 43 4.86 6.55 -4.40
N MET A 44 5.34 5.39 -4.86
CA MET A 44 5.00 4.10 -4.24
C MET A 44 5.41 4.05 -2.78
N GLU A 45 6.55 4.63 -2.41
CA GLU A 45 7.01 4.66 -1.02
C GLU A 45 6.04 5.40 -0.10
N VAL A 46 5.50 6.55 -0.53
CA VAL A 46 4.49 7.30 0.25
C VAL A 46 3.22 6.49 0.42
N LEU A 47 2.68 5.94 -0.68
CA LEU A 47 1.44 5.15 -0.68
C LEU A 47 1.59 3.89 0.21
N ASN A 48 2.72 3.20 0.10
CA ASN A 48 3.03 2.03 0.90
C ASN A 48 3.17 2.35 2.40
N SER A 49 3.68 3.55 2.73
CA SER A 49 3.83 3.96 4.13
C SER A 49 2.48 4.15 4.82
N LEU A 50 1.43 4.54 4.09
CA LEU A 50 0.08 4.65 4.63
C LEU A 50 -0.54 3.28 4.93
N ILE A 51 -0.41 2.33 4.00
CA ILE A 51 -0.83 0.94 4.22
C ILE A 51 -0.08 0.36 5.43
N ALA A 52 1.24 0.55 5.46
CA ALA A 52 2.07 0.10 6.58
C ALA A 52 1.63 0.71 7.91
N ALA A 53 1.18 1.96 7.95
CA ALA A 53 0.78 2.59 9.22
C ALA A 53 -0.39 1.83 9.86
N THR A 54 -1.38 1.41 9.04
CA THR A 54 -2.51 0.61 9.52
C THR A 54 -2.05 -0.79 9.95
N LEU A 55 -1.26 -1.48 9.14
CA LEU A 55 -0.81 -2.84 9.44
C LEU A 55 0.18 -2.91 10.62
N ASP A 56 1.08 -1.94 10.75
CA ASP A 56 2.05 -1.83 11.84
C ASP A 56 1.35 -1.56 13.18
N SER A 57 0.30 -0.73 13.17
CA SER A 57 -0.50 -0.48 14.38
C SER A 57 -1.17 -1.74 14.93
N TYR A 58 -1.62 -2.64 14.04
CA TYR A 58 -2.05 -3.99 14.41
C TYR A 58 -0.87 -4.82 14.94
N SER A 59 0.22 -4.91 14.15
CA SER A 59 1.35 -5.79 14.45
C SER A 59 2.01 -5.49 15.80
N ARG A 60 2.18 -4.20 16.12
CA ARG A 60 2.90 -3.77 17.32
C ARG A 60 1.99 -3.39 18.48
N CYS A 61 0.67 -3.39 18.28
CA CYS A 61 -0.33 -3.06 19.30
C CYS A 61 0.02 -1.76 20.09
N ARG A 62 0.41 -0.70 19.37
CA ARG A 62 0.85 0.55 19.99
C ARG A 62 -0.35 1.44 20.30
N ILE A 63 -0.51 1.80 21.58
CA ILE A 63 -1.58 2.68 22.08
C ILE A 63 -1.65 4.01 21.30
N TYR A 64 -0.51 4.59 20.95
CA TYR A 64 -0.39 5.82 20.15
C TYR A 64 0.22 5.55 18.77
N GLY A 65 0.02 4.35 18.23
CA GLY A 65 0.58 3.96 16.94
C GLY A 65 0.21 4.93 15.81
N HIS A 66 -1.01 5.46 15.87
CA HIS A 66 -1.56 6.44 14.93
C HIS A 66 -0.76 7.76 14.85
N GLU A 67 -0.04 8.13 15.91
CA GLU A 67 0.80 9.34 15.97
C GLU A 67 2.18 9.15 15.32
N THR A 68 2.57 7.92 14.99
CA THR A 68 3.90 7.63 14.43
C THR A 68 4.05 8.29 13.05
N ALA A 69 4.98 9.21 12.88
CA ALA A 69 5.21 9.84 11.58
C ALA A 69 5.47 8.79 10.47
N LEU A 70 4.91 9.00 9.28
CA LEU A 70 4.98 8.05 8.15
C LEU A 70 6.39 7.51 7.84
N PRO A 71 7.46 8.33 7.87
CA PRO A 71 8.82 7.82 7.60
C PRO A 71 9.34 6.82 8.64
N HIS A 72 8.75 6.76 9.83
CA HIS A 72 9.17 5.90 10.95
C HIS A 72 8.29 4.66 11.14
N VAL A 73 7.27 4.51 10.32
CA VAL A 73 6.41 3.32 10.30
C VAL A 73 7.22 2.11 9.84
N ASP A 74 7.05 0.98 10.50
CA ASP A 74 7.73 -0.24 10.11
C ASP A 74 7.12 -0.81 8.82
N LYS A 75 7.93 -0.86 7.76
CA LYS A 75 7.53 -1.40 6.45
C LYS A 75 7.73 -2.92 6.35
N SER A 76 8.28 -3.58 7.38
CA SER A 76 8.41 -5.05 7.41
C SER A 76 7.06 -5.77 7.31
N VAL A 77 5.98 -5.12 7.78
CA VAL A 77 4.59 -5.60 7.66
C VAL A 77 4.07 -5.64 6.22
N LEU A 78 4.79 -5.05 5.26
CA LEU A 78 4.45 -5.12 3.84
C LEU A 78 5.11 -6.32 3.14
N GLN A 79 5.97 -7.07 3.83
CA GLN A 79 6.59 -8.26 3.27
C GLN A 79 5.54 -9.34 3.00
N LYS A 80 5.69 -10.04 1.89
CA LYS A 80 4.76 -11.08 1.44
C LYS A 80 4.49 -12.12 2.52
N ASP A 81 5.54 -12.61 3.18
CA ASP A 81 5.40 -13.65 4.21
C ASP A 81 4.55 -13.17 5.39
N TRP A 82 4.79 -11.94 5.86
CA TRP A 82 3.99 -11.34 6.92
C TRP A 82 2.51 -11.19 6.50
N LEU A 83 2.25 -10.70 5.30
CA LEU A 83 0.89 -10.50 4.79
C LEU A 83 0.13 -11.83 4.63
N GLU A 84 0.82 -12.87 4.16
CA GLU A 84 0.26 -14.21 4.02
C GLU A 84 -0.07 -14.85 5.38
N ASP A 85 0.82 -14.69 6.36
CA ASP A 85 0.60 -15.12 7.74
C ASP A 85 -0.58 -14.36 8.38
N ALA A 86 -0.61 -13.04 8.24
CA ALA A 86 -1.70 -12.19 8.72
C ALA A 86 -3.04 -12.60 8.08
N ARG A 87 -3.07 -12.82 6.76
CA ARG A 87 -4.25 -13.31 6.04
C ARG A 87 -4.74 -14.64 6.61
N ALA A 88 -3.84 -15.57 6.90
CA ALA A 88 -4.20 -16.87 7.49
C ALA A 88 -4.78 -16.73 8.90
N ILE A 89 -4.28 -15.80 9.72
CA ILE A 89 -4.81 -15.50 11.05
C ILE A 89 -6.23 -14.95 10.95
N PHE A 90 -6.44 -13.94 10.10
CA PHE A 90 -7.75 -13.29 9.97
C PHE A 90 -8.80 -14.21 9.34
N LYS A 91 -8.43 -15.07 8.38
CA LYS A 91 -9.35 -16.09 7.82
C LYS A 91 -9.89 -17.07 8.86
N LYS A 92 -9.13 -17.34 9.92
CA LYS A 92 -9.55 -18.21 11.02
C LYS A 92 -10.31 -17.47 12.14
N ASN A 93 -10.56 -16.18 11.98
CA ASN A 93 -11.10 -15.30 13.02
C ASN A 93 -10.34 -15.42 14.36
N ASN A 94 -9.00 -15.52 14.28
CA ASN A 94 -8.12 -15.79 15.42
C ASN A 94 -7.26 -14.56 15.79
N SER A 95 -7.76 -13.36 15.51
CA SER A 95 -7.12 -12.11 15.89
C SER A 95 -7.45 -11.74 17.35
N LYS A 96 -6.61 -10.88 17.94
CA LYS A 96 -6.85 -10.29 19.25
C LYS A 96 -7.59 -8.97 19.10
N TYR A 97 -8.48 -8.66 20.03
CA TYR A 97 -9.32 -7.46 19.96
C TYR A 97 -8.51 -6.16 20.03
N LEU A 98 -7.57 -6.05 20.98
CA LEU A 98 -6.84 -4.80 21.20
C LEU A 98 -5.98 -4.35 19.99
N PRO A 99 -5.23 -5.24 19.31
CA PRO A 99 -4.60 -4.93 18.02
C PRO A 99 -5.56 -4.44 16.94
N LEU A 100 -6.74 -5.07 16.81
CA LEU A 100 -7.76 -4.65 15.85
C LEU A 100 -8.27 -3.23 16.16
N LEU A 101 -8.46 -2.94 17.44
CA LEU A 101 -8.88 -1.62 17.90
C LEU A 101 -7.87 -0.55 17.49
N PHE A 102 -6.58 -0.77 17.70
CA PHE A 102 -5.55 0.21 17.31
C PHE A 102 -5.39 0.35 15.80
N ALA A 103 -5.58 -0.73 15.05
CA ALA A 103 -5.65 -0.68 13.60
C ALA A 103 -6.79 0.21 13.12
N MET A 104 -7.99 0.00 13.65
CA MET A 104 -9.17 0.81 13.38
C MET A 104 -8.95 2.29 13.73
N GLN A 105 -8.39 2.59 14.90
CA GLN A 105 -8.10 3.97 15.30
C GLN A 105 -7.09 4.65 14.36
N THR A 106 -6.07 3.91 13.93
CA THR A 106 -5.08 4.40 12.97
C THR A 106 -5.70 4.64 11.60
N SER A 107 -6.56 3.74 11.13
CA SER A 107 -7.32 3.92 9.88
C SER A 107 -8.26 5.12 9.94
N TYR A 108 -8.95 5.32 11.07
CA TYR A 108 -9.84 6.48 11.26
C TYR A 108 -9.08 7.80 11.22
N THR A 109 -8.01 7.91 12.01
CA THR A 109 -7.22 9.15 12.10
C THR A 109 -6.49 9.51 10.80
N ARG A 110 -6.14 8.51 9.98
CA ARG A 110 -5.41 8.69 8.72
C ARG A 110 -6.27 8.59 7.46
N LEU A 111 -7.58 8.42 7.58
CA LEU A 111 -8.46 8.22 6.43
C LEU A 111 -8.33 9.35 5.40
N GLU A 112 -8.19 10.59 5.88
CA GLU A 112 -7.98 11.75 5.01
C GLU A 112 -6.62 11.71 4.30
N ASP A 113 -5.56 11.22 4.94
CA ASP A 113 -4.26 11.05 4.28
C ASP A 113 -4.37 10.10 3.09
N PHE A 114 -5.07 8.97 3.25
CA PHE A 114 -5.33 8.01 2.16
C PHE A 114 -6.08 8.64 0.98
N ARG A 115 -7.05 9.52 1.26
CA ARG A 115 -7.84 10.23 0.25
C ARG A 115 -7.02 11.30 -0.46
N HIS A 116 -6.27 12.11 0.30
CA HIS A 116 -5.49 13.23 -0.22
C HIS A 116 -4.31 12.80 -1.08
N VAL A 117 -3.80 11.58 -0.92
CA VAL A 117 -2.73 11.04 -1.78
C VAL A 117 -3.24 10.34 -3.05
N LEU A 118 -4.56 10.31 -3.31
CA LEU A 118 -5.10 9.74 -4.56
C LEU A 118 -4.44 10.33 -5.83
N PRO A 119 -4.12 11.64 -5.94
CA PRO A 119 -3.38 12.17 -7.08
C PRO A 119 -2.01 11.52 -7.30
N LEU A 120 -1.37 11.00 -6.25
CA LEU A 120 -0.12 10.27 -6.37
C LEU A 120 -0.35 8.92 -7.07
N ALA A 121 -1.40 8.18 -6.71
CA ALA A 121 -1.78 6.95 -7.41
C ALA A 121 -2.19 7.21 -8.88
N VAL A 122 -2.88 8.32 -9.15
CA VAL A 122 -3.20 8.79 -10.51
C VAL A 122 -1.95 9.03 -11.33
N SER A 123 -0.89 9.55 -10.72
CA SER A 123 0.37 9.81 -11.42
C SER A 123 1.16 8.55 -11.81
N LEU A 124 0.81 7.38 -11.24
CA LEU A 124 1.41 6.10 -11.59
C LEU A 124 0.73 5.48 -12.82
N SER A 125 -0.55 5.13 -12.71
CA SER A 125 -1.38 4.64 -13.82
C SER A 125 -2.86 4.54 -13.44
N PRO A 126 -3.78 4.40 -14.41
CA PRO A 126 -5.20 4.13 -14.14
C PRO A 126 -5.42 2.85 -13.31
N MET A 127 -4.60 1.82 -13.51
CA MET A 127 -4.70 0.57 -12.76
C MET A 127 -4.32 0.75 -11.29
N HIS A 128 -3.25 1.50 -11.00
CA HIS A 128 -2.91 1.88 -9.63
C HIS A 128 -4.00 2.75 -9.00
N THR A 129 -4.59 3.67 -9.77
CA THR A 129 -5.70 4.51 -9.29
C THR A 129 -6.88 3.66 -8.83
N MET A 130 -7.30 2.70 -9.66
CA MET A 130 -8.40 1.81 -9.31
C MET A 130 -8.10 0.99 -8.07
N GLN A 131 -6.92 0.36 -8.00
CA GLN A 131 -6.53 -0.43 -6.82
C GLN A 131 -6.43 0.44 -5.56
N TRP A 132 -5.93 1.67 -5.67
CA TRP A 132 -5.85 2.60 -4.54
C TRP A 132 -7.24 3.03 -4.05
N LEU A 133 -8.21 3.24 -4.94
CA LEU A 133 -9.60 3.50 -4.56
C LEU A 133 -10.20 2.33 -3.78
N VAL A 134 -9.89 1.09 -4.17
CA VAL A 134 -10.30 -0.11 -3.41
C VAL A 134 -9.65 -0.13 -2.03
N VAL A 135 -8.35 0.19 -1.92
CA VAL A 135 -7.66 0.32 -0.62
C VAL A 135 -8.33 1.39 0.26
N ILE A 136 -8.62 2.58 -0.29
CA ILE A 136 -9.34 3.64 0.43
C ILE A 136 -10.69 3.13 0.94
N ASP A 137 -11.46 2.39 0.12
CA ASP A 137 -12.73 1.82 0.54
C ASP A 137 -12.57 0.85 1.72
N LYS A 138 -11.55 -0.01 1.72
CA LYS A 138 -11.34 -0.97 2.83
C LYS A 138 -10.87 -0.29 4.11
N ILE A 139 -10.01 0.72 3.99
CA ILE A 139 -9.60 1.56 5.13
C ILE A 139 -10.80 2.33 5.69
N ARG A 140 -11.68 2.86 4.83
CA ARG A 140 -12.92 3.53 5.24
C ARG A 140 -13.84 2.57 6.00
N LEU A 141 -14.08 1.38 5.46
CA LEU A 141 -14.96 0.38 6.09
C LEU A 141 -14.44 -0.07 7.46
N LEU A 142 -13.11 -0.15 7.62
CA LEU A 142 -12.49 -0.37 8.93
C LEU A 142 -12.70 0.83 9.85
N ALA A 143 -12.45 2.06 9.36
CA ALA A 143 -12.59 3.29 10.13
C ALA A 143 -14.03 3.61 10.57
N GLU A 144 -15.04 3.18 9.81
CA GLU A 144 -16.47 3.39 10.13
C GLU A 144 -16.88 2.77 11.46
N ASN A 145 -16.20 1.70 11.90
CA ASN A 145 -16.45 1.08 13.20
C ASN A 145 -15.89 1.88 14.39
N TYR A 146 -15.18 3.00 14.14
CA TYR A 146 -14.66 3.86 15.20
C TYR A 146 -15.79 4.51 15.99
N GLY A 147 -15.69 4.46 17.32
CA GLY A 147 -16.70 5.03 18.22
C GLY A 147 -17.88 4.09 18.51
N GLU A 148 -18.02 2.98 17.78
CA GLU A 148 -19.03 1.94 18.00
C GLU A 148 -18.59 0.88 19.02
N ASN A 149 -17.55 1.16 19.80
CA ASN A 149 -16.99 0.20 20.75
C ASN A 149 -18.03 -0.21 21.80
N PRO A 150 -18.41 -1.50 21.87
CA PRO A 150 -19.33 -1.98 22.90
C PRO A 150 -18.72 -1.82 24.29
N LYS A 151 -19.55 -1.43 25.27
CA LYS A 151 -19.14 -1.37 26.67
C LYS A 151 -19.03 -2.79 27.22
N VAL A 152 -17.85 -3.14 27.74
CA VAL A 152 -17.61 -4.45 28.35
C VAL A 152 -17.64 -4.29 29.87
N GLU A 153 -18.52 -5.03 30.52
CA GLU A 153 -18.58 -5.13 31.98
C GLU A 153 -17.28 -5.74 32.52
N ILE A 154 -16.82 -5.29 33.69
CA ILE A 154 -15.50 -5.65 34.25
C ILE A 154 -15.35 -7.17 34.41
N ASP A 155 -16.41 -7.85 34.82
CA ASP A 155 -16.48 -9.30 35.00
C ASP A 155 -16.33 -10.07 33.68
N LYS A 156 -16.69 -9.49 32.54
CA LYS A 156 -16.63 -10.12 31.21
C LYS A 156 -15.40 -9.76 30.38
N GLN A 157 -14.50 -8.89 30.89
CA GLN A 157 -13.28 -8.49 30.18
C GLN A 157 -12.38 -9.68 29.79
N HIS A 158 -12.35 -10.74 30.61
CA HIS A 158 -11.58 -11.95 30.34
C HIS A 158 -12.09 -12.78 29.15
N LEU A 159 -13.28 -12.46 28.61
CA LEU A 159 -13.89 -13.12 27.46
C LEU A 159 -13.58 -12.43 26.13
N VAL A 160 -13.03 -11.21 26.15
CA VAL A 160 -12.80 -10.34 24.97
C VAL A 160 -12.10 -11.05 23.81
N ASP A 161 -11.09 -11.86 24.09
CA ASP A 161 -10.34 -12.60 23.07
C ASP A 161 -10.89 -14.00 22.80
N LYS A 162 -11.85 -14.49 23.58
CA LYS A 162 -12.45 -15.82 23.40
C LYS A 162 -13.56 -15.80 22.36
N ASN A 163 -13.57 -16.81 21.51
CA ASN A 163 -14.62 -17.02 20.51
C ASN A 163 -15.75 -17.88 21.10
N THR A 164 -16.43 -17.34 22.13
CA THR A 164 -17.54 -17.99 22.84
C THR A 164 -18.78 -17.11 22.76
N GLU A 165 -19.98 -17.69 22.73
CA GLU A 165 -21.25 -16.94 22.67
C GLU A 165 -21.41 -15.96 23.84
N ASP A 166 -20.82 -16.26 25.00
CA ASP A 166 -20.82 -15.39 26.18
C ASP A 166 -19.95 -14.12 26.01
N ASN A 167 -19.15 -14.00 24.95
CA ASN A 167 -18.32 -12.84 24.72
C ASN A 167 -19.19 -11.67 24.19
N PRO A 168 -19.37 -10.59 24.98
CA PRO A 168 -20.28 -9.50 24.62
C PRO A 168 -19.82 -8.70 23.40
N ILE A 169 -18.56 -8.87 22.96
CA ILE A 169 -17.98 -8.16 21.82
C ILE A 169 -17.70 -9.06 20.63
N LEU A 170 -18.15 -10.32 20.65
CA LEU A 170 -17.80 -11.32 19.64
C LEU A 170 -18.12 -10.85 18.22
N GLU A 171 -19.31 -10.30 18.02
CA GLU A 171 -19.76 -9.79 16.71
C GLU A 171 -18.92 -8.58 16.27
N TYR A 172 -18.71 -7.61 17.17
CA TYR A 172 -17.89 -6.43 16.88
C TYR A 172 -16.44 -6.80 16.54
N LYS A 173 -15.81 -7.68 17.34
CA LYS A 173 -14.47 -8.22 17.08
C LYS A 173 -14.42 -8.95 15.73
N SER A 174 -15.43 -9.77 15.43
CA SER A 174 -15.49 -10.52 14.17
C SER A 174 -15.63 -9.59 12.97
N THR A 175 -16.40 -8.51 13.09
CA THR A 175 -16.48 -7.45 12.07
C THR A 175 -15.13 -6.78 11.86
N LEU A 176 -14.45 -6.36 12.93
CA LEU A 176 -13.11 -5.76 12.79
C LEU A 176 -12.10 -6.73 12.19
N ASN A 177 -12.15 -8.01 12.56
CA ASN A 177 -11.32 -9.05 11.98
C ASN A 177 -11.58 -9.19 10.46
N LEU A 178 -12.85 -9.18 10.04
CA LEU A 178 -13.22 -9.20 8.63
C LEU A 178 -12.70 -7.96 7.89
N ARG A 179 -12.86 -6.77 8.46
CA ARG A 179 -12.35 -5.53 7.85
C ARG A 179 -10.83 -5.54 7.70
N MET A 180 -10.12 -6.03 8.70
CA MET A 180 -8.67 -6.19 8.63
C MET A 180 -8.25 -7.25 7.60
N LEU A 181 -9.00 -8.34 7.44
CA LEU A 181 -8.76 -9.30 6.37
C LEU A 181 -8.87 -8.63 4.99
N GLU A 182 -9.92 -7.86 4.76
CA GLU A 182 -10.12 -7.12 3.50
C GLU A 182 -8.95 -6.15 3.24
N VAL A 183 -8.49 -5.41 4.25
CA VAL A 183 -7.32 -4.52 4.14
C VAL A 183 -6.05 -5.31 3.78
N VAL A 184 -5.79 -6.46 4.40
CA VAL A 184 -4.62 -7.29 4.09
C VAL A 184 -4.70 -7.85 2.67
N GLU A 185 -5.86 -8.35 2.24
CA GLU A 185 -6.03 -8.90 0.90
C GLU A 185 -5.82 -7.85 -0.20
N GLU A 186 -6.34 -6.64 -0.01
CA GLU A 186 -6.13 -5.53 -0.94
C GLU A 186 -4.69 -4.97 -0.88
N SER A 187 -4.04 -5.06 0.28
CA SER A 187 -2.60 -4.74 0.41
C SER A 187 -1.72 -5.71 -0.39
N ILE A 188 -2.05 -7.00 -0.37
CA ILE A 188 -1.36 -8.02 -1.18
C ILE A 188 -1.52 -7.70 -2.67
N LYS A 189 -2.75 -7.40 -3.12
CA LYS A 189 -3.02 -7.06 -4.53
C LYS A 189 -2.29 -5.78 -4.96
N TRP A 190 -2.19 -4.79 -4.08
CA TRP A 190 -1.45 -3.55 -4.31
C TRP A 190 0.06 -3.77 -4.46
N LEU A 191 0.68 -4.54 -3.55
CA LEU A 191 2.13 -4.73 -3.50
C LEU A 191 2.62 -5.80 -4.48
N TYR A 192 1.80 -6.82 -4.72
CA TYR A 192 2.12 -7.98 -5.53
C TYR A 192 1.04 -8.21 -6.59
N PRO A 193 0.82 -7.25 -7.51
CA PRO A 193 -0.16 -7.41 -8.57
C PRO A 193 0.19 -8.65 -9.39
N ASN A 194 -0.79 -9.54 -9.57
CA ASN A 194 -0.62 -10.68 -10.47
C ASN A 194 -0.33 -10.12 -11.87
N LYS A 195 0.71 -10.63 -12.55
CA LYS A 195 1.16 -10.18 -13.87
C LYS A 195 0.13 -10.33 -15.02
N ASN A 196 -1.13 -10.65 -14.71
CA ASN A 196 -2.20 -10.92 -15.67
C ASN A 196 -3.38 -9.94 -15.48
N GLY A 197 -3.07 -8.65 -15.38
CA GLY A 197 -4.02 -7.54 -15.54
C GLY A 197 -3.65 -6.73 -16.76
#